data_AF-A0A6N0NTF1-F1
#
_entry.id   AF-A0A6N0NTF1-F1
#
_cell.length_a   1.000
_cell.length_b   1.000
_cell.length_c   1.000
_cell.angle_alpha   90.00
_cell.angle_beta   90.00
_cell.angle_gamma   90.00
#
_symmetry.space_group_name_H-M   'P 1'
#
loop_
_entity.id
_entity.type
_entity.pdbx_description
1 polymer ?
#
loop_
_entity_poly.entity_id
_entity_poly.type
_entity_poly.pdbx_seq_one_letter_code
_entity_poly.pdbx_strand_id
1 'polypeptide(L)'
;MISYRPIGYIEVEGEPSRGKESLIVIHEEFVEGLVGLDQFSHCIVIYHLDRTNSFELIKRRNGHEVGVFATRSPNRPNPIGISVAEILEVTENKVKVRGVNAYNGTPVLDLKPYDRWDSVQNPKVPSWHQVQ
;
A
#
# COMPACT_ATOMS: atom_id res chain seq x y z
N MET A 1 -15.28 -8.69 16.39
CA MET A 1 -13.83 -8.53 16.20
C MET A 1 -13.50 -9.02 14.80
N ILE A 2 -12.78 -8.24 14.00
CA ILE A 2 -12.35 -8.64 12.66
C ILE A 2 -10.86 -8.96 12.76
N SER A 3 -10.44 -10.08 12.19
CA SER A 3 -9.04 -10.49 12.12
C SER A 3 -8.68 -10.79 10.67
N TYR A 4 -7.45 -10.44 10.29
CA TYR A 4 -6.91 -10.71 8.96
C TYR A 4 -5.63 -11.53 9.13
N ARG A 5 -5.39 -12.45 8.21
CA ARG A 5 -4.14 -13.19 8.10
C ARG A 5 -3.31 -12.56 6.98
N PRO A 6 -2.07 -12.13 7.22
CA PRO A 6 -1.19 -11.69 6.15
C PRO A 6 -1.03 -12.79 5.09
N ILE A 7 -1.09 -12.40 3.82
CA ILE A 7 -0.85 -13.29 2.68
C ILE A 7 0.62 -13.34 2.27
N GLY A 8 1.43 -12.47 2.85
CA GLY A 8 2.83 -12.29 2.49
C GLY A 8 3.44 -11.10 3.21
N TYR A 9 4.57 -10.63 2.71
CA TYR A 9 5.30 -9.48 3.25
C TYR A 9 6.09 -8.74 2.15
N ILE A 10 6.52 -7.53 2.46
CA ILE A 10 7.30 -6.68 1.55
C ILE A 10 8.80 -6.80 1.86
N GLU A 11 9.61 -7.06 0.84
CA GLU A 11 11.07 -6.93 0.88
C GLU A 11 11.51 -5.69 0.11
N VAL A 12 12.35 -4.85 0.73
CA VAL A 12 12.89 -3.64 0.13
C VAL A 12 14.27 -3.33 0.68
N GLU A 13 15.17 -2.86 -0.18
CA GLU A 13 16.51 -2.45 0.23
C GLU A 13 16.56 -0.99 0.70
N GLY A 14 17.03 -0.79 1.93
CA GLY A 14 17.19 0.51 2.57
C GLY A 14 15.86 1.20 2.88
N GLU A 15 15.87 2.54 2.87
CA GLU A 15 14.67 3.32 3.17
C GLU A 15 13.61 3.19 2.06
N PRO A 16 12.32 3.07 2.41
CA PRO A 16 11.25 2.95 1.44
C PRO A 16 11.02 4.25 0.68
N SER A 17 10.68 4.13 -0.60
CA SER A 17 10.33 5.25 -1.46
C SER A 17 9.47 4.75 -2.62
N ARG A 18 8.51 5.57 -3.06
CA ARG A 18 7.65 5.23 -4.21
C ARG A 18 8.45 5.02 -5.51
N GLY A 19 9.65 5.60 -5.62
CA GLY A 19 10.50 5.41 -6.80
C GLY A 19 11.30 4.11 -6.79
N LYS A 20 11.35 3.39 -5.66
CA LYS A 20 12.13 2.16 -5.53
C LYS A 20 11.33 0.93 -5.92
N GLU A 21 12.07 -0.08 -6.36
CA GLU A 21 11.55 -1.41 -6.56
C GLU A 21 11.43 -2.14 -5.22
N SER A 22 10.43 -3.00 -5.08
CA SER A 22 10.21 -3.84 -3.92
C SER A 22 9.73 -5.20 -4.38
N LEU A 23 9.95 -6.24 -3.58
CA LEU A 23 9.36 -7.55 -3.78
C LEU A 23 8.21 -7.73 -2.80
N ILE A 24 7.08 -8.19 -3.30
CA ILE A 24 6.01 -8.72 -2.47
C ILE A 24 6.16 -10.24 -2.51
N VAL A 25 6.52 -10.81 -1.36
CA VAL A 25 6.70 -12.25 -1.20
C VAL A 25 5.42 -12.83 -0.61
N ILE A 26 4.75 -13.67 -1.38
CA ILE A 26 3.49 -14.34 -1.02
C ILE A 26 3.81 -15.66 -0.31
N HIS A 27 3.08 -15.97 0.76
CA HIS A 27 3.22 -17.25 1.44
C HIS A 27 2.72 -18.39 0.54
N GLU A 28 3.38 -19.55 0.61
CA GLU A 28 3.15 -20.71 -0.26
C GLU A 28 1.67 -21.08 -0.40
N GLU A 29 0.90 -21.04 0.68
CA GLU A 29 -0.52 -21.38 0.68
C GLU A 29 -1.42 -20.42 -0.13
N PHE A 30 -0.91 -19.27 -0.55
CA PHE A 30 -1.64 -18.24 -1.31
C PHE A 30 -1.10 -18.03 -2.73
N VAL A 31 -0.04 -18.74 -3.13
CA VAL A 31 0.63 -18.53 -4.43
C VAL A 31 -0.29 -18.74 -5.62
N GLU A 32 -1.23 -19.69 -5.54
CA GLU A 32 -2.24 -19.92 -6.59
C GLU A 32 -3.07 -18.66 -6.90
N GLY A 33 -3.22 -17.76 -5.91
CA GLY A 33 -3.91 -16.47 -6.08
C GLY A 33 -3.20 -15.47 -7.01
N LEU A 34 -1.95 -15.74 -7.43
CA LEU A 34 -1.20 -14.87 -8.35
C LEU A 34 -1.53 -15.12 -9.83
N VAL A 35 -2.24 -16.20 -10.17
CA VAL A 35 -2.53 -16.56 -11.57
C VAL A 35 -3.24 -15.41 -12.29
N GLY A 36 -2.60 -14.90 -13.35
CA GLY A 36 -3.10 -13.82 -14.20
C GLY A 36 -2.81 -12.40 -13.70
N LEU A 37 -2.14 -12.23 -12.57
CA LEU A 37 -1.74 -10.90 -12.07
C LEU A 37 -0.78 -10.19 -13.02
N ASP A 38 0.10 -10.95 -13.67
CA ASP A 38 1.07 -10.49 -14.67
C ASP A 38 0.44 -9.89 -15.94
N GLN A 39 -0.85 -10.13 -16.18
CA GLN A 39 -1.60 -9.53 -17.29
C GLN A 39 -1.99 -8.07 -17.01
N PHE A 40 -1.84 -7.60 -15.77
CA PHE A 40 -2.09 -6.21 -15.38
C PHE A 40 -0.78 -5.43 -15.29
N SER A 41 -0.81 -4.17 -15.73
CA SER A 41 0.36 -3.29 -15.56
C SER A 41 0.55 -2.82 -14.12
N HIS A 42 -0.52 -2.79 -13.32
CA HIS A 42 -0.52 -2.26 -11.97
C HIS A 42 -1.43 -3.07 -11.05
N CYS A 43 -1.10 -3.07 -9.77
CA CYS A 43 -1.95 -3.58 -8.70
C CYS A 43 -2.11 -2.57 -7.56
N ILE A 44 -3.18 -2.74 -6.80
CA ILE A 44 -3.36 -2.15 -5.48
C ILE A 44 -2.78 -3.14 -4.46
N VAL A 45 -1.85 -2.64 -3.64
CA VAL A 45 -1.24 -3.38 -2.54
C VAL A 45 -1.84 -2.88 -1.24
N ILE A 46 -2.46 -3.78 -0.47
CA ILE A 46 -3.03 -3.48 0.86
C ILE A 46 -2.15 -4.16 1.90
N TYR A 47 -1.67 -3.40 2.89
CA TYR A 47 -0.68 -3.87 3.86
C TYR A 47 -0.93 -3.31 5.25
N HIS A 48 -0.41 -3.98 6.28
CA HIS A 48 -0.52 -3.56 7.66
C HIS A 48 0.70 -2.72 8.08
N LEU A 49 0.46 -1.49 8.55
CA LEU A 49 1.51 -0.60 9.06
C LEU A 49 1.82 -1.00 10.50
N ASP A 50 2.51 -2.12 10.64
CA ASP A 50 2.82 -2.85 11.88
C ASP A 50 3.70 -2.09 12.88
N ARG A 51 4.24 -0.93 12.48
CA ARG A 51 5.13 -0.10 13.31
C ARG A 51 4.44 1.10 13.94
N THR A 52 3.11 1.16 13.89
CA THR A 52 2.32 2.25 14.49
C THR A 52 1.75 1.81 15.84
N ASN A 53 2.06 2.54 16.91
CA ASN A 53 1.66 2.17 18.28
C ASN A 53 0.53 3.04 18.85
N SER A 54 0.14 4.10 18.17
CA SER A 54 -0.91 5.02 18.60
C SER A 54 -1.49 5.81 17.42
N PHE A 55 -2.64 6.45 17.63
CA PHE A 55 -3.24 7.37 16.67
C PHE A 55 -3.81 8.60 17.36
N GLU A 56 -3.99 9.66 16.58
CA GLU A 56 -4.73 10.85 17.00
C GLU A 56 -5.75 11.16 15.91
N LEU A 57 -6.94 11.59 16.30
CA LEU A 57 -8.01 11.91 15.35
C LEU A 57 -7.78 13.23 14.61
N ILE A 58 -7.01 14.16 15.18
CA ILE A 58 -6.65 15.45 14.58
C ILE A 58 -5.17 15.43 14.22
N LYS A 59 -4.84 15.93 13.02
CA LYS A 59 -3.48 16.05 12.49
C LYS A 59 -3.25 17.45 11.97
N ARG A 60 -2.01 17.93 12.11
CA ARG A 60 -1.57 19.18 11.48
C ARG A 60 -0.89 18.87 10.15
N ARG A 61 -1.42 19.40 9.05
CA ARG A 61 -0.90 19.22 7.68
C ARG A 61 -0.83 20.57 6.99
N ASN A 62 0.37 20.98 6.58
CA ASN A 62 0.61 22.23 5.84
C ASN A 62 -0.10 23.44 6.49
N GLY A 63 0.04 23.59 7.82
CA GLY A 63 -0.58 24.68 8.59
C GLY A 63 -2.07 24.53 8.92
N HIS A 64 -2.72 23.45 8.50
CA HIS A 64 -4.15 23.20 8.74
C HIS A 64 -4.37 22.07 9.76
N GLU A 65 -5.38 22.21 10.60
CA GLU A 65 -5.86 21.13 11.48
C GLU A 65 -6.97 20.37 10.78
N VAL A 66 -6.74 19.08 10.54
CA VAL A 66 -7.63 18.21 9.77
C VAL A 66 -7.81 16.87 10.48
N GLY A 67 -8.94 16.21 10.24
CA GLY A 67 -9.17 14.85 10.75
C GLY A 67 -8.22 13.83 10.10
N VAL A 68 -7.82 12.79 10.81
CA VAL A 68 -6.91 11.74 10.31
C VAL A 68 -7.41 11.09 9.01
N PHE A 69 -8.72 10.98 8.83
CA PHE A 69 -9.36 10.45 7.63
C PHE A 69 -9.27 11.37 6.40
N ALA A 70 -8.96 12.65 6.59
CA ALA A 70 -8.61 13.57 5.50
C ALA A 70 -7.11 13.50 5.13
N THR A 71 -6.37 12.54 5.68
CA THR A 71 -4.93 12.36 5.48
C THR A 71 -4.56 10.93 5.09
N ARG A 72 -3.28 10.74 4.73
CA ARG A 72 -2.64 9.43 4.53
C ARG A 72 -1.69 9.06 5.70
N SER A 73 -1.90 9.63 6.90
CA SER A 73 -1.06 9.32 8.06
C SER A 73 -1.09 7.82 8.40
N PRO A 74 0.06 7.21 8.74
CA PRO A 74 0.10 5.80 9.19
C PRO A 74 -0.55 5.61 10.56
N ASN A 75 -0.52 6.64 11.42
CA ASN A 75 -1.06 6.61 12.78
C ASN A 75 -2.58 6.82 12.76
N ARG A 76 -3.34 5.76 12.49
CA ARG A 76 -4.81 5.75 12.32
C ARG A 76 -5.44 4.56 13.06
N PRO A 77 -6.77 4.57 13.34
CA PRO A 77 -7.42 3.52 14.13
C PRO A 77 -7.20 2.09 13.61
N ASN A 78 -7.20 1.93 12.28
CA ASN A 78 -6.83 0.69 11.60
C ASN A 78 -5.64 1.01 10.68
N PRO A 79 -4.40 0.67 11.07
CA PRO A 79 -3.18 1.07 10.37
C PRO A 79 -3.00 0.23 9.09
N ILE A 80 -3.82 0.54 8.09
CA ILE A 80 -3.82 -0.10 6.77
C ILE A 80 -3.23 0.87 5.76
N GLY A 81 -2.15 0.45 5.12
CA GLY A 81 -1.52 1.10 3.99
C GLY A 81 -2.14 0.64 2.67
N ILE A 82 -2.18 1.55 1.70
CA ILE A 82 -2.64 1.28 0.34
C ILE A 82 -1.67 1.97 -0.63
N SER A 83 -1.11 1.22 -1.56
CA SER A 83 -0.27 1.73 -2.65
C SER A 83 -0.83 1.22 -3.98
N VAL A 84 -0.79 2.06 -5.01
CA VAL A 84 -0.88 1.60 -6.41
C VAL A 84 0.55 1.39 -6.88
N ALA A 85 0.86 0.20 -7.36
CA ALA A 85 2.20 -0.19 -7.75
C ALA A 85 2.21 -0.75 -9.17
N GLU A 86 3.22 -0.37 -9.95
CA GLU A 86 3.54 -0.96 -11.25
C GLU A 86 4.05 -2.38 -11.02
N ILE A 87 3.49 -3.35 -11.73
CA ILE A 87 3.98 -4.73 -11.75
C ILE A 87 5.10 -4.81 -12.79
N LEU A 88 6.29 -5.15 -12.33
CA LEU A 88 7.47 -5.33 -13.19
C LEU A 88 7.65 -6.79 -13.60
N GLU A 89 7.34 -7.71 -12.70
CA GLU A 89 7.51 -9.16 -12.90
C GLU A 89 6.68 -9.94 -11.87
N VAL A 90 6.16 -11.10 -12.27
CA VAL A 90 5.56 -12.09 -11.36
C VAL A 90 6.25 -13.43 -11.59
N THR A 91 6.94 -13.94 -10.57
CA THR A 91 7.73 -15.17 -10.67
C THR A 91 7.59 -15.98 -9.38
N GLU A 92 7.10 -17.22 -9.50
CA GLU A 92 6.81 -18.13 -8.38
C GLU A 92 5.92 -17.46 -7.32
N ASN A 93 6.43 -17.24 -6.12
CA ASN A 93 5.75 -16.59 -5.01
C ASN A 93 6.09 -15.10 -4.86
N LYS A 94 6.75 -14.49 -5.87
CA LYS A 94 7.23 -13.10 -5.81
C LYS A 94 6.58 -12.23 -6.85
N VAL A 95 6.14 -11.05 -6.43
CA VAL A 95 5.69 -9.97 -7.32
C VAL A 95 6.66 -8.82 -7.19
N LYS A 96 7.44 -8.55 -8.23
CA LYS A 96 8.33 -7.40 -8.30
C LYS A 96 7.55 -6.17 -8.72
N VAL A 97 7.60 -5.12 -7.90
CA VAL A 97 6.79 -3.92 -8.10
C VAL A 97 7.58 -2.63 -7.90
N ARG A 98 7.06 -1.52 -8.42
CA ARG A 98 7.51 -0.14 -8.13
C ARG A 98 6.33 0.71 -7.69
N GLY A 99 6.51 1.55 -6.66
CA GLY A 99 5.43 2.43 -6.15
C GLY A 99 4.98 2.15 -4.72
N VAL A 100 5.43 1.05 -4.11
CA VAL A 100 5.16 0.72 -2.71
C VAL A 100 6.06 1.55 -1.79
N ASN A 101 5.45 2.16 -0.76
CA ASN A 101 6.18 2.90 0.28
C ASN A 101 5.91 2.26 1.65
N ALA A 102 6.60 1.16 1.93
CA ALA A 102 6.48 0.39 3.16
C ALA A 102 7.85 -0.17 3.55
N TYR A 103 8.09 -0.37 4.85
CA TYR A 103 9.37 -0.87 5.32
C TYR A 103 9.55 -2.36 5.01
N ASN A 104 10.81 -2.80 5.03
CA ASN A 104 11.14 -4.22 4.93
C ASN A 104 10.44 -5.04 6.03
N GLY A 105 9.80 -6.14 5.65
CA GLY A 105 9.02 -7.01 6.51
C GLY A 105 7.56 -6.57 6.75
N THR A 106 7.11 -5.45 6.17
CA THR A 106 5.71 -5.01 6.34
C THR A 106 4.74 -6.09 5.82
N PRO A 107 3.77 -6.56 6.65
CA PRO A 107 2.83 -7.60 6.26
C PRO A 107 1.87 -7.15 5.16
N VAL A 108 1.69 -7.98 4.13
CA VAL A 108 0.73 -7.77 3.04
C VAL A 108 -0.57 -8.47 3.38
N LEU A 109 -1.68 -7.75 3.25
CA LEU A 109 -3.02 -8.25 3.54
C LEU A 109 -3.76 -8.69 2.26
N ASP A 110 -3.52 -7.99 1.14
CA ASP A 110 -4.27 -8.23 -0.11
C ASP A 110 -3.57 -7.62 -1.33
N LEU A 111 -3.86 -8.17 -2.51
CA LEU A 111 -3.49 -7.64 -3.82
C LEU A 111 -4.74 -7.57 -4.70
N LYS A 112 -4.91 -6.47 -5.44
CA LYS A 112 -6.01 -6.33 -6.42
C LYS A 112 -5.49 -5.78 -7.73
N PRO A 113 -6.05 -6.16 -8.88
CA PRO A 113 -5.74 -5.46 -10.13
C PRO A 113 -6.13 -3.98 -10.00
N TYR A 114 -5.33 -3.10 -10.60
CA TYR A 114 -5.69 -1.69 -10.76
C TYR A 114 -6.24 -1.47 -12.17
N ASP A 115 -7.46 -0.92 -12.27
CA ASP A 115 -8.06 -0.59 -13.56
C ASP A 115 -8.82 0.74 -13.56
N ARG A 116 -9.63 0.97 -14.60
CA ARG A 116 -10.40 2.21 -14.75
C ARG A 116 -11.41 2.46 -13.63
N TRP A 117 -11.88 1.43 -12.93
CA TRP A 117 -12.84 1.55 -11.83
C TRP A 117 -12.18 2.15 -10.58
N ASP A 118 -10.86 2.06 -10.46
CA ASP A 118 -10.08 2.64 -9.36
C ASP A 118 -9.62 4.08 -9.64
N SER A 119 -9.89 4.60 -10.85
CA SER A 119 -9.38 5.88 -11.32
C SER A 119 -10.50 6.90 -11.49
N VAL A 120 -10.39 8.02 -10.78
CA VAL A 120 -11.25 9.20 -10.99
C VAL A 120 -10.44 10.25 -11.75
N GLN A 121 -10.97 10.67 -12.90
CA GLN A 121 -10.38 11.76 -13.66
C GLN A 121 -10.62 13.11 -12.94
N ASN A 122 -9.55 13.88 -12.74
CA ASN A 122 -9.57 15.23 -12.13
C ASN A 122 -10.29 15.29 -10.76
N PRO A 123 -9.83 14.55 -9.74
CA PRO A 123 -10.47 14.59 -8.43
C PRO A 123 -10.35 15.98 -7.79
N LYS A 124 -11.40 16.41 -7.07
CA LYS A 124 -11.32 17.61 -6.24
C LYS A 124 -10.37 17.35 -5.06
N VAL A 125 -9.24 18.06 -5.05
CA VAL A 125 -8.25 18.02 -3.97
C VAL A 125 -8.17 19.39 -3.29
N PRO A 126 -8.27 19.48 -1.96
CA PRO A 126 -8.11 20.75 -1.26
C PRO A 126 -6.72 21.35 -1.50
N SER A 127 -6.64 22.68 -1.62
CA SER A 127 -5.37 23.39 -1.89
C SER A 127 -4.30 23.14 -0.84
N TRP A 128 -4.69 22.87 0.42
CA TRP A 128 -3.76 22.56 1.50
C TRP A 128 -3.19 21.13 1.44
N HIS A 129 -3.80 20.21 0.69
CA HIS A 129 -3.40 18.79 0.66
C HIS A 129 -2.15 18.53 -0.19
N GLN A 130 -1.67 19.53 -0.97
CA GLN A 130 -0.54 19.42 -1.90
C GLN A 130 0.49 18.37 -1.44
N VAL A 131 0.57 17.31 -2.24
CA VAL A 131 1.49 16.20 -2.03
C VAL A 131 2.86 16.72 -2.45
N GLN A 132 3.79 16.86 -1.51
CA GLN A 132 5.21 16.95 -1.84
C GLN A 132 5.68 15.60 -2.36
#